data_AF-A0A931ADL1-F1
#
_entry.id   AF-A0A931ADL1-F1
#
_cell.length_a   1.000
_cell.length_b   1.000
_cell.length_c   1.000
_cell.angle_alpha   90.00
_cell.angle_beta   90.00
_cell.angle_gamma   90.00
#
_symmetry.space_group_name_H-M   'P 1'
#
loop_
_entity.id
_entity.type
_entity.pdbx_description
1 polymer ?
#
loop_
_entity_poly.entity_id
_entity_poly.type
_entity_poly.pdbx_seq_one_letter_code
_entity_poly.pdbx_strand_id
1 'polypeptide(L)'
;MLSAPDGRPLWVSDVRPGREHDMTCARTHDIVPALATIRTDLPTLADLGYEGAANIIRVPVKKSNGRKLSADQHTYNKLLRGLRGVGERANALLTVTFKALRRVSLDPWLIGKITQAALVLLHHEHNWTISSSHNVIFAY
;
A
#
# COMPACT_ATOMS: atom_id res chain seq x y z
N MET A 1 -5.31 -0.18 2.54
CA MET A 1 -6.05 -0.21 1.27
C MET A 1 -5.73 -1.52 0.56
N LEU A 2 -6.71 -2.10 -0.12
CA LEU A 2 -6.57 -3.22 -1.03
C LEU A 2 -6.81 -2.74 -2.47
N SER A 3 -6.07 -3.30 -3.44
CA SER A 3 -6.23 -3.02 -4.86
C SER A 3 -6.27 -4.29 -5.69
N ALA A 4 -6.95 -4.23 -6.83
CA ALA A 4 -6.90 -5.27 -7.84
C ALA A 4 -5.51 -5.34 -8.49
N PRO A 5 -5.16 -6.47 -9.16
CA PRO A 5 -3.87 -6.62 -9.84
C PRO A 5 -3.56 -5.58 -10.93
N ASP A 6 -4.59 -4.89 -11.44
CA ASP A 6 -4.47 -3.81 -12.41
C ASP A 6 -4.31 -2.41 -11.77
N GLY A 7 -4.25 -2.34 -10.44
CA GLY A 7 -4.09 -1.10 -9.69
C GLY A 7 -5.38 -0.31 -9.47
N ARG A 8 -6.56 -0.92 -9.64
CA ARG A 8 -7.82 -0.33 -9.19
C ARG A 8 -7.97 -0.46 -7.67
N PRO A 9 -8.33 0.59 -6.92
CA PRO A 9 -8.59 0.48 -5.49
C PRO A 9 -9.88 -0.33 -5.26
N LEU A 10 -9.85 -1.30 -4.35
CA LEU A 10 -11.00 -2.15 -4.00
C LEU A 10 -11.57 -1.83 -2.63
N TRP A 11 -10.71 -1.46 -1.68
CA TRP A 11 -11.12 -1.20 -0.30
C TRP A 11 -10.11 -0.36 0.45
N VAL A 12 -10.58 0.41 1.43
CA VAL A 12 -9.74 1.23 2.31
C VAL A 12 -10.11 0.92 3.75
N SER A 13 -9.09 0.61 4.57
CA SER A 13 -9.23 0.39 6.00
C SER A 13 -9.53 1.71 6.72
N ASP A 14 -9.99 1.60 7.96
CA ASP A 14 -10.02 2.76 8.85
C ASP A 14 -8.62 3.34 9.06
N VAL A 15 -8.58 4.65 9.32
CA VAL A 15 -7.35 5.40 9.51
C VAL A 15 -6.87 5.19 10.94
N ARG A 16 -5.57 4.94 11.09
CA ARG A 16 -4.96 4.78 12.41
C ARG A 16 -4.69 6.17 13.03
N PRO A 17 -5.04 6.39 14.31
CA PRO A 17 -4.80 7.66 14.97
C PRO A 17 -3.32 7.89 15.24
N GLY A 18 -2.86 9.12 15.02
CA GLY A 18 -1.51 9.58 15.34
C GLY A 18 -0.47 9.29 14.24
N ARG A 19 0.76 9.77 14.47
CA ARG A 19 1.91 9.54 13.60
C ARG A 19 2.67 8.31 14.10
N GLU A 20 2.31 7.14 13.58
CA GLU A 20 3.05 5.91 13.84
C GLU A 20 3.94 5.55 12.64
N HIS A 21 5.09 4.96 12.91
CA HIS A 21 5.93 4.40 11.86
C HIS A 21 5.32 3.12 11.29
N ASP A 22 5.29 2.98 9.98
CA ASP A 22 4.68 1.85 9.26
C ASP A 22 5.11 0.47 9.79
N MET A 23 6.41 0.30 10.05
CA MET A 23 6.91 -0.96 10.65
C MET A 23 6.39 -1.25 12.06
N THR A 24 6.08 -0.23 12.86
CA THR A 24 5.48 -0.43 14.19
C THR A 24 4.03 -0.87 14.04
N CYS A 25 3.29 -0.26 13.11
CA CYS A 25 1.93 -0.68 12.75
C CYS A 25 1.91 -2.14 12.29
N ALA A 26 2.79 -2.49 11.36
CA ALA A 26 2.87 -3.83 10.78
C ALA A 26 3.22 -4.92 11.81
N ARG A 27 4.03 -4.59 12.81
CA ARG A 27 4.33 -5.51 13.93
C ARG A 27 3.17 -5.64 14.89
N THR A 28 2.51 -4.53 15.23
CA THR A 28 1.34 -4.52 16.12
C THR A 28 0.20 -5.42 15.61
N HIS A 29 0.07 -5.57 14.30
CA HIS A 29 -0.98 -6.36 13.67
C HIS A 29 -0.49 -7.70 13.08
N ASP A 30 0.70 -8.18 13.48
CA ASP A 30 1.27 -9.46 13.02
C ASP A 30 1.34 -9.64 11.49
N ILE A 31 1.38 -8.52 10.74
CA ILE A 31 1.44 -8.54 9.28
C ILE A 31 2.74 -9.20 8.82
N VAL A 32 3.87 -8.86 9.43
CA VAL A 32 5.17 -9.39 9.02
C VAL A 32 5.26 -10.92 9.23
N PRO A 33 4.87 -11.47 10.40
CA PRO A 33 4.72 -12.92 10.57
C PRO A 33 3.77 -13.58 9.56
N ALA A 34 2.58 -13.01 9.32
CA ALA A 34 1.62 -13.56 8.36
C ALA A 34 2.18 -13.59 6.92
N LEU A 35 2.92 -12.57 6.51
CA LEU A 35 3.59 -12.55 5.21
C LEU A 35 4.73 -13.59 5.12
N ALA A 36 5.38 -13.90 6.25
CA ALA A 36 6.42 -14.92 6.28
C ALA A 36 5.87 -16.31 5.96
N THR A 37 4.64 -16.64 6.38
CA THR A 37 4.05 -17.97 6.16
C THR A 37 3.71 -18.26 4.70
N ILE A 38 3.50 -17.21 3.89
CA ILE A 38 3.13 -17.33 2.47
C ILE A 38 4.25 -16.91 1.50
N ARG A 39 5.42 -16.53 2.02
CA ARG A 39 6.51 -15.91 1.25
C ARG A 39 6.97 -16.75 0.05
N THR A 40 6.94 -18.08 0.20
CA THR A 40 7.36 -19.03 -0.85
C THR A 40 6.46 -18.97 -2.08
N ASP A 41 5.17 -18.76 -1.87
CA ASP A 41 4.15 -18.80 -2.92
C ASP A 41 3.80 -17.39 -3.41
N LEU A 42 3.87 -16.40 -2.51
CA LEU A 42 3.49 -15.02 -2.80
C LEU A 42 4.55 -14.01 -2.29
N PRO A 43 5.52 -13.63 -3.14
CA PRO A 43 6.52 -12.64 -2.78
C PRO A 43 5.90 -11.28 -2.49
N THR A 44 6.12 -10.75 -1.29
CA THR A 44 5.64 -9.41 -0.90
C THR A 44 6.67 -8.34 -1.23
N LEU A 45 6.21 -7.21 -1.78
CA LEU A 45 7.03 -6.06 -2.13
C LEU A 45 6.64 -4.87 -1.25
N ALA A 46 7.61 -4.28 -0.55
CA ALA A 46 7.41 -3.12 0.31
C ALA A 46 8.41 -2.01 -0.02
N ASP A 47 8.22 -0.82 0.56
CA ASP A 47 9.12 0.32 0.37
C ASP A 47 10.19 0.28 1.45
N LEU A 48 11.05 1.28 1.41
CA LEU A 48 12.17 1.36 2.32
C LEU A 48 11.74 1.60 3.78
N GLY A 49 10.52 2.09 4.03
CA GLY A 49 9.97 2.21 5.38
C GLY A 49 9.90 0.85 6.10
N TYR A 50 9.87 -0.24 5.33
CA TYR A 50 9.85 -1.60 5.85
C TYR A 50 11.22 -2.28 5.91
N GLU A 51 12.32 -1.53 5.91
CA GLU A 51 13.68 -2.10 5.94
C GLU A 51 13.92 -3.07 7.11
N GLY A 52 13.22 -2.87 8.23
CA GLY A 52 13.26 -3.77 9.39
C GLY A 52 12.62 -5.16 9.17
N ALA A 53 12.03 -5.43 8.01
CA ALA A 53 11.48 -6.72 7.59
C ALA A 53 12.15 -7.26 6.30
N ALA A 54 13.30 -6.71 5.89
CA ALA A 54 13.98 -7.06 4.64
C ALA A 54 14.34 -8.55 4.49
N ASN A 55 14.41 -9.29 5.61
CA ASN A 55 14.64 -10.73 5.63
C ASN A 55 13.41 -11.55 5.20
N ILE A 56 12.21 -10.97 5.27
CA ILE A 56 10.92 -11.60 5.00
C ILE A 56 10.31 -11.05 3.71
N ILE A 57 10.32 -9.74 3.54
CA ILE A 57 9.69 -9.05 2.40
C ILE A 57 10.74 -8.35 1.53
N ARG A 58 10.45 -8.20 0.24
CA ARG A 58 11.36 -7.53 -0.71
C ARG A 58 11.24 -6.02 -0.56
N VAL A 59 12.29 -5.39 -0.07
CA VAL A 59 12.41 -3.92 0.07
C VAL A 59 13.54 -3.38 -0.78
N PRO A 60 13.55 -2.07 -1.13
CA PRO A 60 14.67 -1.47 -1.82
C PRO A 60 15.96 -1.57 -0.99
N VAL A 61 17.08 -1.76 -1.67
CA VAL A 61 18.39 -1.67 -1.03
C VAL A 61 18.69 -0.20 -0.72
N LYS A 62 18.90 0.09 0.57
CA LYS A 62 19.32 1.41 1.06
C LYS A 62 20.79 1.67 0.72
N LYS A 63 21.10 2.91 0.40
CA LYS A 63 22.49 3.36 0.29
C LYS A 63 23.10 3.44 1.69
N SER A 64 24.21 2.75 1.94
CA SER A 64 24.97 2.91 3.18
C SER A 64 25.83 4.18 3.12
N ASN A 65 26.14 4.79 4.26
CA ASN A 65 26.97 5.99 4.33
C ASN A 65 28.30 5.75 3.59
N GLY A 66 28.61 6.65 2.64
CA GLY A 66 29.84 6.61 1.85
C GLY A 66 29.89 5.62 0.68
N ARG A 67 28.95 4.67 0.55
CA ARG A 67 28.98 3.67 -0.54
C ARG A 67 27.93 3.99 -1.61
N LYS A 68 28.29 3.87 -2.89
CA LYS A 68 27.32 3.92 -4.00
C LYS A 68 26.63 2.56 -4.14
N LEU A 69 25.38 2.57 -4.59
CA LEU A 69 24.70 1.34 -4.96
C LEU A 69 25.42 0.73 -6.18
N SER A 70 25.54 -0.59 -6.21
CA SER A 70 26.03 -1.29 -7.41
C SER A 70 25.02 -1.17 -8.56
N ALA A 71 25.46 -1.47 -9.79
CA ALA A 71 24.57 -1.53 -10.94
C ALA A 71 23.40 -2.51 -10.70
N ASP A 72 23.68 -3.67 -10.09
CA ASP A 72 22.66 -4.67 -9.77
C ASP A 72 21.66 -4.17 -8.72
N GLN A 73 22.13 -3.47 -7.69
CA GLN A 73 21.25 -2.88 -6.68
C GLN A 73 20.36 -1.77 -7.28
N HIS A 74 20.90 -0.99 -8.23
CA HIS A 74 20.10 -0.03 -8.99
C HIS A 74 19.03 -0.72 -9.84
N THR A 75 19.39 -1.78 -10.56
CA THR A 75 18.46 -2.57 -11.38
C THR A 75 17.38 -3.22 -10.53
N TYR A 76 17.75 -3.84 -9.42
CA TYR A 76 16.82 -4.42 -8.45
C TYR A 76 15.85 -3.36 -7.90
N ASN A 77 16.35 -2.21 -7.45
CA ASN A 77 15.51 -1.12 -6.95
C ASN A 77 14.57 -0.58 -8.03
N LYS A 78 15.02 -0.51 -9.29
CA LYS A 78 14.19 -0.08 -10.42
C LYS A 78 13.06 -1.06 -10.70
N LEU A 79 13.35 -2.36 -10.75
CA LEU A 79 12.36 -3.41 -10.96
C LEU A 79 11.32 -3.41 -9.83
N LEU A 80 11.78 -3.37 -8.57
CA LEU A 80 10.91 -3.37 -7.40
C LEU A 80 9.95 -2.17 -7.42
N ARG A 81 10.44 -0.96 -7.72
CA ARG A 81 9.60 0.23 -7.86
C ARG A 81 8.59 0.10 -9.00
N GLY A 82 8.99 -0.45 -10.14
CA GLY A 82 8.08 -0.69 -11.26
C GLY A 82 6.92 -1.60 -10.89
N LEU A 83 7.21 -2.71 -10.21
CA LEU A 83 6.18 -3.66 -9.74
C LEU A 83 5.26 -3.04 -8.68
N ARG A 84 5.84 -2.29 -7.72
CA ARG A 84 5.06 -1.56 -6.71
C ARG A 84 4.17 -0.47 -7.30
N GLY A 85 4.60 0.17 -8.38
CA GLY A 85 3.87 1.26 -9.03
C GLY A 85 2.42 0.92 -9.38
N VAL A 86 2.12 -0.36 -9.66
CA VAL A 86 0.74 -0.83 -9.92
C VAL A 86 -0.13 -0.72 -8.67
N GLY A 87 0.37 -1.11 -7.49
CA GLY A 87 -0.36 -0.94 -6.23
C GLY A 87 -0.42 0.52 -5.79
N GLU A 88 0.66 1.28 -6.00
CA GLU A 88 0.71 2.71 -5.69
C GLU A 88 -0.27 3.52 -6.56
N ARG A 89 -0.54 3.07 -7.80
CA ARG A 89 -1.55 3.66 -8.68
C ARG A 89 -2.93 3.73 -8.04
N ALA A 90 -3.33 2.72 -7.27
CA ALA A 90 -4.64 2.72 -6.60
C ALA A 90 -4.78 3.89 -5.61
N ASN A 91 -3.71 4.17 -4.84
CA ASN A 91 -3.68 5.31 -3.92
C ASN A 91 -3.55 6.65 -4.68
N ALA A 92 -2.77 6.65 -5.76
CA ALA A 92 -2.62 7.80 -6.63
C ALA A 92 -3.96 8.19 -7.27
N LEU A 93 -4.78 7.24 -7.72
CA LEU A 93 -6.10 7.52 -8.30
C LEU A 93 -6.99 8.29 -7.31
N LEU A 94 -7.05 7.85 -6.06
CA LEU A 94 -7.82 8.54 -5.02
C LEU A 94 -7.30 9.96 -4.78
N THR A 95 -6.00 10.12 -4.56
CA THR A 95 -5.41 11.42 -4.22
C THR A 95 -5.35 12.39 -5.42
N VAL A 96 -5.23 11.88 -6.64
CA VAL A 96 -5.26 12.68 -7.87
C VAL A 96 -6.69 13.09 -8.23
N THR A 97 -7.68 12.19 -8.16
CA THR A 97 -9.07 12.54 -8.46
C THR A 97 -9.66 13.47 -7.40
N PHE A 98 -9.47 13.16 -6.12
CA PHE A 98 -10.08 13.90 -5.02
C PHE A 98 -9.07 14.82 -4.32
N LYS A 99 -9.10 16.11 -4.67
CA LYS A 99 -8.22 17.14 -4.06
C LYS A 99 -8.30 17.18 -2.54
N ALA A 100 -9.45 16.83 -1.95
CA ALA A 100 -9.66 16.74 -0.51
C ALA A 100 -8.66 15.80 0.20
N LEU A 101 -8.13 14.79 -0.50
CA LEU A 101 -7.18 13.83 0.05
C LEU A 101 -5.71 14.28 -0.06
N ARG A 102 -5.40 15.36 -0.80
CA ARG A 102 -4.01 15.80 -1.05
C ARG A 102 -3.40 16.60 0.09
N ARG A 103 -4.24 17.34 0.83
CA ARG A 103 -3.82 18.25 1.91
C ARG A 103 -4.79 18.12 3.08
N VAL A 104 -4.64 17.02 3.81
CA VAL A 104 -5.51 16.72 4.95
C VAL A 104 -4.98 17.47 6.16
N SER A 105 -5.63 18.58 6.52
CA SER A 105 -5.49 19.24 7.83
C SER A 105 -6.66 18.93 8.75
N LEU A 106 -7.56 18.04 8.32
CA LEU A 106 -8.77 17.65 9.04
C LEU A 106 -8.44 16.62 10.12
N ASP A 107 -9.36 16.48 11.07
CA ASP A 107 -9.34 15.42 12.08
C ASP A 107 -9.06 14.05 11.41
N PRO A 108 -7.99 13.32 11.84
CA PRO A 108 -7.69 11.98 11.36
C PRO A 108 -8.89 11.00 11.41
N TRP A 109 -9.85 11.22 12.30
CA TRP A 109 -11.07 10.41 12.36
C TRP A 109 -12.02 10.62 11.18
N LEU A 110 -12.01 11.82 10.57
CA LEU A 110 -12.89 12.15 9.46
C LEU A 110 -12.31 11.73 8.11
N ILE A 111 -10.98 11.68 7.96
CA ILE A 111 -10.35 11.36 6.68
C ILE A 111 -10.63 9.92 6.23
N GLY A 112 -10.85 8.98 7.14
CA GLY A 112 -11.27 7.62 6.82
C GLY A 112 -12.59 7.60 6.05
N LYS A 113 -13.62 8.26 6.59
CA LYS A 113 -14.94 8.38 5.96
C LYS A 113 -14.88 9.11 4.61
N ILE A 114 -14.09 10.19 4.53
CA ILE A 114 -13.88 10.91 3.26
C ILE A 114 -13.22 10.00 2.22
N THR A 115 -12.24 9.20 2.62
CA THR A 115 -11.54 8.29 1.70
C THR A 115 -12.45 7.14 1.24
N GLN A 116 -13.29 6.59 2.12
CA GLN A 116 -14.31 5.60 1.77
C GLN A 116 -15.36 6.18 0.79
N ALA A 117 -15.85 7.39 1.04
CA ALA A 117 -16.76 8.07 0.12
C ALA A 117 -16.12 8.35 -1.24
N ALA A 118 -14.87 8.83 -1.25
CA ALA A 118 -14.09 9.03 -2.47
C ALA A 118 -13.91 7.72 -3.27
N LEU A 119 -13.70 6.59 -2.59
CA LEU A 119 -13.63 5.28 -3.23
C LEU A 119 -14.94 4.93 -3.96
N VAL A 120 -16.10 5.12 -3.31
CA VAL A 120 -17.42 4.85 -3.91
C VAL A 120 -17.64 5.72 -5.14
N LEU A 121 -17.34 7.02 -5.05
CA LEU A 121 -17.46 7.96 -6.17
C LEU A 121 -16.54 7.56 -7.33
N LEU A 122 -15.30 7.16 -7.05
CA LEU A 122 -14.36 6.70 -8.06
C LEU A 122 -14.88 5.46 -8.81
N HIS A 123 -15.44 4.50 -8.09
CA HIS A 123 -16.04 3.30 -8.71
C HIS A 123 -17.22 3.68 -9.60
N HIS A 124 -18.08 4.60 -9.15
CA HIS A 124 -19.21 5.08 -9.93
C HIS A 124 -18.76 5.82 -11.21
N GLU A 125 -17.81 6.75 -11.13
CA GLU A 125 -17.30 7.51 -12.29
C GLU A 125 -16.67 6.60 -13.35
N HIS A 126 -16.00 5.52 -12.93
CA HIS A 126 -15.38 4.56 -13.84
C HIS A 126 -16.28 3.37 -14.22
N ASN A 127 -17.53 3.33 -13.75
CA ASN A 127 -18.43 2.19 -13.89
C ASN A 127 -17.78 0.85 -13.48
N TRP A 128 -16.96 0.87 -12.43
CA TRP A 128 -16.37 -0.35 -11.89
C TRP A 128 -17.39 -1.09 -11.03
N THR A 129 -17.62 -2.35 -11.36
CA THR A 129 -18.42 -3.24 -10.54
C THR A 129 -17.51 -3.97 -9.56
N ILE A 130 -17.87 -3.92 -8.27
CA ILE A 130 -17.32 -4.85 -7.28
C ILE A 130 -18.01 -6.19 -7.56
N SER A 131 -17.38 -7.05 -8.37
CA SER A 131 -17.94 -8.37 -8.68
C SER A 131 -18.23 -9.13 -7.38
N SER A 132 -19.35 -9.88 -7.33
CA SER A 132 -19.82 -10.63 -6.16
C SER A 132 -18.80 -11.62 -5.56
N SER A 133 -17.75 -11.98 -6.30
CA SER A 133 -16.60 -12.75 -5.81
C SER A 133 -15.70 -12.01 -4.80
N HIS A 134 -15.85 -10.70 -4.65
CA HIS A 134 -15.09 -9.88 -3.69
C HIS A 134 -15.73 -9.83 -2.30
N ASN A 135 -16.97 -10.31 -2.12
CA ASN A 135 -17.64 -10.35 -0.82
C ASN A 135 -16.96 -11.29 0.19
N VAL A 136 -16.10 -12.21 -0.28
CA VAL A 136 -15.31 -13.09 0.59
C VAL A 136 -14.19 -12.33 1.32
N ILE A 137 -13.74 -11.19 0.77
CA ILE A 137 -12.66 -10.38 1.35
C ILE A 137 -13.19 -9.47 2.48
N PHE A 138 -14.49 -9.16 2.48
CA PHE A 138 -15.10 -8.15 3.35
C PHE A 138 -15.94 -8.72 4.52
N ALA A 139 -15.86 -10.04 4.76
CA ALA A 139 -16.73 -10.75 5.71
C ALA A 139 -16.07 -11.05 7.08
N TYR A 140 -15.03 -10.33 7.48
CA TYR A 140 -14.38 -10.48 8.79
C TYR A 140 -14.41 -9.19 9.60
#